data_AF-A0A0B2QVF1-F1
#
_entry.id   AF-A0A0B2QVF1-F1
#
_cell.length_a   1.000
_cell.length_b   1.000
_cell.length_c   1.000
_cell.angle_alpha   90.00
_cell.angle_beta   90.00
_cell.angle_gamma   90.00
#
_symmetry.space_group_name_H-M   'P 1'
#
loop_
_entity.id
_entity.type
_entity.pdbx_description
1 polymer ?
#
loop_
_entity_poly.entity_id
_entity_poly.type
_entity_poly.pdbx_seq_one_letter_code
_entity_poly.pdbx_strand_id
1 'polypeptide(L)' 'MSAQSEGNYAEALQNYYEAMRLEIDPYDRSYILYNIGLIHTSNGKHTKALKYYFRALERNPSLPQAFNNMVVICH' A
#
# COMPACT_ATOMS: atom_id res chain seq x y z
N MET A 1 4.25 -18.87 12.79
CA MET A 1 4.05 -17.40 12.79
C MET A 1 3.69 -16.87 11.40
N SER A 2 4.21 -17.42 10.29
CA SER A 2 3.89 -16.98 8.91
C SER A 2 2.41 -17.04 8.53
N ALA A 3 1.71 -18.13 8.85
CA ALA A 3 0.28 -18.27 8.51
C ALA A 3 -0.62 -17.22 9.22
N GLN A 4 -0.27 -16.83 10.45
CA GLN A 4 -0.99 -15.79 11.19
C GLN A 4 -0.75 -14.40 10.57
N SER A 5 0.48 -14.08 10.18
CA SER A 5 0.76 -12.83 9.47
C SER A 5 0.07 -12.78 8.10
N GLU A 6 0.06 -13.89 7.35
CA GLU A 6 -0.61 -13.97 6.05
C GLU A 6 -2.13 -13.79 6.17
N GLY A 7 -2.76 -14.40 7.18
CA GLY A 7 -4.18 -14.20 7.48
C GLY A 7 -4.51 -12.74 7.81
N ASN A 8 -3.72 -12.13 8.70
CA ASN A 8 -3.91 -10.73 9.08
C ASN A 8 -3.70 -9.78 7.90
N TYR A 9 -2.75 -10.08 7.00
CA TYR A 9 -2.54 -9.30 5.78
C TYR A 9 -3.68 -9.43 4.78
N ALA A 10 -4.30 -10.60 4.67
CA ALA A 10 -5.46 -10.81 3.80
C ALA A 10 -6.67 -10.02 4.29
N GLU A 11 -6.95 -10.07 5.60
CA GLU A 11 -8.02 -9.28 6.23
C GLU A 11 -7.76 -7.78 6.11
N ALA A 12 -6.52 -7.33 6.39
CA ALA A 12 -6.15 -5.93 6.24
C ALA A 12 -6.33 -5.43 4.80
N LEU A 13 -5.97 -6.24 3.80
CA LEU A 13 -6.21 -5.90 2.39
C LEU A 13 -7.70 -5.74 2.09
N GLN A 14 -8.56 -6.64 2.59
CA GLN A 14 -10.01 -6.51 2.40
C GLN A 14 -10.53 -5.20 3.01
N ASN A 15 -10.11 -4.88 4.24
CA ASN A 15 -10.48 -3.63 4.89
C ASN A 15 -10.01 -2.39 4.09
N TYR A 16 -8.79 -2.40 3.56
CA TYR A 16 -8.31 -1.29 2.73
C TYR A 16 -9.02 -1.19 1.38
N TYR A 17 -9.45 -2.30 0.77
CA TYR A 17 -10.25 -2.24 -0.44
C TYR A 17 -11.63 -1.66 -0.19
N GLU A 18 -12.29 -2.02 0.91
CA GLU A 18 -13.57 -1.42 1.29
C GLU A 18 -13.39 0.06 1.66
N ALA A 19 -12.35 0.42 2.41
CA ALA A 19 -12.01 1.82 2.67
C ALA A 19 -11.79 2.61 1.37
N MET A 20 -11.11 2.03 0.38
CA MET A 20 -10.88 2.68 -0.92
C MET A 20 -12.18 2.90 -1.72
N ARG A 21 -13.23 2.09 -1.49
CA ARG A 21 -14.54 2.27 -2.11
C ARG A 21 -15.34 3.39 -1.46
N LEU A 22 -15.20 3.55 -0.14
CA LEU A 22 -15.93 4.54 0.65
C LEU A 22 -15.28 5.92 0.65
N GLU A 23 -13.95 5.97 0.74
CA GLU A 23 -13.21 7.22 0.72
C GLU A 23 -13.32 7.85 -0.66
N ILE A 24 -13.50 9.16 -0.74
CA ILE A 24 -13.64 9.92 -2.00
C ILE A 24 -12.49 10.91 -2.14
N ASP A 25 -11.95 11.39 -1.01
CA ASP A 25 -10.86 12.35 -1.01
C ASP A 25 -9.58 11.75 -1.63
N PRO A 26 -8.99 12.41 -2.65
CA PRO A 26 -7.79 11.90 -3.30
C PRO A 26 -6.58 11.78 -2.36
N TYR A 27 -6.45 12.71 -1.40
CA TYR A 27 -5.33 12.74 -0.47
C TYR A 27 -5.45 11.61 0.56
N ASP A 28 -6.63 11.38 1.12
CA ASP A 28 -6.86 10.25 2.02
C ASP A 28 -6.74 8.89 1.31
N ARG A 29 -7.24 8.81 0.07
CA ARG A 29 -7.01 7.62 -0.79
C ARG A 29 -5.53 7.32 -1.02
N SER A 30 -4.65 8.34 -1.01
CA SER A 30 -3.21 8.12 -1.16
C SER A 30 -2.62 7.28 -0.03
N TYR A 31 -3.07 7.50 1.21
CA TYR A 31 -2.62 6.72 2.36
C TYR A 31 -3.15 5.29 2.32
N ILE A 32 -4.39 5.09 1.86
CA ILE A 32 -4.96 3.75 1.65
C ILE A 32 -4.12 2.98 0.63
N LEU A 33 -3.83 3.57 -0.52
CA LEU A 33 -2.99 2.98 -1.56
C LEU A 33 -1.58 2.67 -1.04
N TYR A 34 -0.99 3.57 -0.26
CA TYR A 34 0.31 3.37 0.38
C TYR A 34 0.31 2.17 1.33
N ASN A 35 -0.72 2.03 2.18
CA ASN A 35 -0.83 0.91 3.12
C ASN A 35 -1.04 -0.45 2.41
N ILE A 36 -1.80 -0.47 1.32
CA ILE A 36 -1.89 -1.65 0.44
C ILE A 36 -0.50 -2.00 -0.13
N GLY A 37 0.28 -0.99 -0.53
CA GLY A 37 1.66 -1.14 -0.95
C GLY A 37 2.55 -1.79 0.12
N LEU A 38 2.48 -1.31 1.37
CA LEU A 38 3.21 -1.89 2.50
C LEU A 38 2.90 -3.36 2.72
N ILE A 39 1.62 -3.75 2.67
CA ILE A 39 1.24 -5.16 2.82
C ILE A 39 1.83 -6.01 1.68
N HIS A 40 1.85 -5.49 0.46
CA HIS A 40 2.50 -6.18 -0.65
C HIS A 40 4.02 -6.30 -0.48
N THR A 41 4.68 -5.27 0.07
CA THR A 41 6.10 -5.32 0.42
C THR A 41 6.38 -6.42 1.45
N SER A 42 5.61 -6.47 2.54
CA SER A 42 5.75 -7.50 3.59
C SER A 42 5.50 -8.92 3.07
N ASN A 43 4.71 -9.07 2.02
CA ASN A 43 4.45 -10.34 1.35
C ASN A 43 5.46 -10.69 0.23
N GLY A 44 6.54 -9.91 0.07
CA GLY A 44 7.53 -10.09 -1.01
C GLY A 44 6.99 -9.80 -2.42
N LYS A 45 5.78 -9.23 -2.53
CA LYS A 45 5.10 -8.92 -3.80
C LYS A 45 5.54 -7.55 -4.32
N HIS A 46 6.85 -7.35 -4.48
CA HIS A 46 7.48 -6.07 -4.79
C HIS A 46 6.89 -5.34 -6.01
N THR A 47 6.65 -6.06 -7.10
CA THR A 47 6.03 -5.47 -8.31
C THR A 47 4.64 -4.89 -8.04
N LYS A 48 3.84 -5.53 -7.17
CA LYS A 48 2.52 -5.00 -6.78
C LYS A 48 2.68 -3.81 -5.84
N ALA A 49 3.60 -3.90 -4.88
CA ALA A 49 3.89 -2.80 -3.96
C ALA A 49 4.27 -1.51 -4.70
N LEU A 50 5.23 -1.59 -5.65
CA LEU A 50 5.64 -0.45 -6.47
C LEU A 50 4.48 0.20 -7.22
N LYS A 51 3.58 -0.60 -7.81
CA LYS A 51 2.38 -0.08 -8.49
C LYS A 51 1.47 0.70 -7.54
N TYR A 52 1.28 0.20 -6.32
CA TYR A 52 0.44 0.88 -5.33
C TYR A 52 1.10 2.14 -4.77
N TYR A 53 2.41 2.12 -4.52
CA TYR A 53 3.15 3.33 -4.14
C TYR A 53 3.11 4.39 -5.23
N PHE A 54 3.28 4.01 -6.50
CA PHE A 54 3.16 4.93 -7.62
C PHE A 54 1.76 5.58 -7.68
N ARG A 55 0.70 4.77 -7.56
CA ARG A 55 -0.67 5.29 -7.51
C ARG A 55 -0.94 6.18 -6.31
N ALA A 56 -0.31 5.93 -5.15
CA ALA A 56 -0.40 6.81 -4.00
C ALA A 56 0.24 8.18 -4.31
N LEU A 57 1.42 8.17 -4.94
CA LEU A 57 2.16 9.37 -5.33
C LEU A 57 1.46 10.18 -6.43
N GLU A 58 0.75 9.54 -7.36
CA GLU A 58 -0.10 10.23 -8.34
C GLU A 58 -1.20 11.07 -7.68
N ARG A 59 -1.66 10.67 -6.49
CA ARG A 59 -2.71 11.38 -5.73
C ARG A 59 -2.14 12.38 -4.74
N ASN A 60 -1.05 11.99 -4.08
CA ASN A 60 -0.32 12.81 -3.13
C ASN A 60 1.18 12.75 -3.43
N PRO A 61 1.69 13.68 -4.25
CA PRO A 61 3.13 13.76 -4.53
C PRO A 61 3.97 14.06 -3.28
N SER A 62 3.35 14.59 -2.22
CA SER A 62 3.99 14.92 -0.94
C SER A 62 3.92 13.78 0.08
N LEU A 63 4.07 12.52 -0.39
CA LEU A 63 4.10 11.33 0.45
C LEU A 63 5.50 10.68 0.46
N PRO A 64 6.49 11.24 1.19
CA PRO A 64 7.88 10.76 1.17
C PRO A 64 8.03 9.30 1.62
N GLN A 65 7.12 8.80 2.45
CA GLN A 65 7.11 7.40 2.88
C GLN A 65 6.95 6.43 1.69
N ALA A 66 6.14 6.79 0.69
CA ALA A 66 5.96 5.96 -0.50
C ALA A 66 7.26 5.91 -1.32
N PHE A 67 7.91 7.04 -1.53
CA PHE A 67 9.21 7.11 -2.20
C PHE A 67 10.28 6.28 -1.49
N ASN A 68 10.42 6.41 -0.17
CA ASN A 68 11.41 5.66 0.61
C ASN A 68 11.23 4.15 0.44
N ASN A 69 9.98 3.65 0.50
CA ASN A 69 9.72 2.23 0.29
C ASN A 69 9.98 1.78 -1.15
N MET A 70 9.72 2.63 -2.15
CA MET A 70 10.07 2.32 -3.55
C MET A 70 11.59 2.22 -3.74
N VAL A 71 12.36 3.14 -3.14
CA VAL A 71 13.83 3.11 -3.18
C VAL A 71 14.37 1.83 -2.55
N VAL A 72 13.85 1.45 -1.38
CA VAL A 72 14.24 0.21 -0.69
C VAL A 72 13.93 -1.04 -1.53
N ILE A 73 12.85 -1.05 -2.30
CA ILE A 73 12.51 -2.19 -3.17
C ILE A 73 13.42 -2.27 -4.41
N CYS A 74 13.82 -1.12 -4.96
CA CYS A 74 14.61 -1.06 -6.18
C CYS A 74 16.12 -1.18 -5.94
N HIS A 75 16.58 -1.07 -4.69
CA HIS A 75 17.98 -1.20 -4.28
C HIS A 75 18.26 -2.62 -3.79
#